data_AF-A0A257AWI8-F1
#
_entry.id   AF-A0A257AWI8-F1
#
_cell.length_a   1.000
_cell.length_b   1.000
_cell.length_c   1.000
_cell.angle_alpha   90.00
_cell.angle_beta   90.00
_cell.angle_gamma   90.00
#
_symmetry.space_group_name_H-M   'P 1'
#
loop_
_entity.id
_entity.type
_entity.pdbx_description
1 polymer ?
#
loop_
_entity_poly.entity_id
_entity_poly.type
_entity_poly.pdbx_seq_one_letter_code
_entity_poly.pdbx_strand_id
1 'polypeptide(L)'
;SEGDRSQTWLVPGENPHDARRRAFAAVEAACLDIIGKAIGKPVCDLLGGRARDAAPFSAYLFYKHAGGGGEGADAREDEYGECLSPESIVRQCRQMIAQYGFREIKLKGGVLDPEIEIETIRQLR
;
A
#
# COMPACT_ATOMS: atom_id res chain seq x y z
N SER A 1 8.74 29.80 10.85
CA SER A 1 7.47 29.15 10.45
C SER A 1 7.83 28.05 9.47
N GLU A 2 7.65 26.79 9.85
CA GLU A 2 7.93 25.70 8.91
C GLU A 2 6.81 25.65 7.88
N GLY A 3 7.18 25.69 6.59
CA GLY A 3 6.28 25.82 5.45
C GLY A 3 5.27 24.68 5.31
N ASP A 4 4.37 24.88 4.37
CA ASP A 4 3.27 23.97 4.05
C ASP A 4 3.78 22.53 3.83
N ARG A 5 3.31 21.60 4.68
CA ARG A 5 3.59 20.15 4.58
C ARG A 5 2.56 19.42 3.74
N SER A 6 1.69 20.15 3.06
CA SER A 6 0.71 19.57 2.16
C SER A 6 1.40 18.69 1.10
N GLN A 7 0.74 17.59 0.77
CA GLN A 7 1.09 16.71 -0.34
C GLN A 7 0.27 17.06 -1.60
N THR A 8 -0.47 18.18 -1.61
CA THR A 8 -1.34 18.56 -2.74
C THR A 8 -0.58 18.61 -4.07
N TRP A 9 0.67 19.07 -4.04
CA TRP A 9 1.48 19.30 -5.24
C TRP A 9 2.66 18.33 -5.37
N LEU A 10 2.77 17.35 -4.47
CA LEU A 10 3.92 16.45 -4.37
C LEU A 10 3.43 15.02 -4.33
N VAL A 11 4.16 14.12 -4.98
CA VAL A 11 3.86 12.69 -4.91
C VAL A 11 3.94 12.25 -3.44
N PRO A 12 3.00 11.43 -2.94
CA PRO A 12 3.01 10.99 -1.55
C PRO A 12 4.36 10.39 -1.15
N GLY A 13 4.96 10.94 -0.09
CA GLY A 13 6.25 10.48 0.43
C GLY A 13 7.47 11.18 -0.17
N GLU A 14 7.28 12.09 -1.13
CA GLU A 14 8.36 12.84 -1.78
C GLU A 14 8.52 14.27 -1.27
N ASN A 15 7.68 14.72 -0.32
CA ASN A 15 7.83 16.05 0.26
C ASN A 15 9.23 16.24 0.91
N PRO A 16 10.04 17.22 0.46
CA PRO A 16 11.37 17.46 1.00
C PRO A 16 11.37 17.79 2.49
N HIS A 17 10.30 18.42 2.99
CA HIS A 17 10.16 18.74 4.41
C HIS A 17 10.03 17.50 5.32
N ASP A 18 9.74 16.34 4.73
CA ASP A 18 9.66 15.05 5.44
C ASP A 18 10.94 14.22 5.32
N ALA A 19 11.94 14.66 4.55
CA ALA A 19 13.18 13.90 4.33
C ALA A 19 13.87 13.50 5.64
N ARG A 20 13.98 14.44 6.60
CA ARG A 20 14.57 14.17 7.92
C ARG A 20 13.77 13.11 8.70
N ARG A 21 12.44 13.16 8.65
CA ARG A 21 11.57 12.19 9.34
C ARG A 21 11.68 10.80 8.73
N ARG A 22 11.72 10.71 7.39
CA ARG A 22 11.92 9.43 6.69
C ARG A 22 13.27 8.81 7.03
N ALA A 23 14.34 9.60 7.01
CA ALA A 23 15.67 9.14 7.40
C ALA A 23 15.72 8.68 8.86
N PHE A 24 15.13 9.47 9.77
CA PHE A 24 15.03 9.10 11.19
C PHE A 24 14.27 7.79 11.38
N ALA A 25 13.10 7.62 10.77
CA ALA A 25 12.28 6.42 10.90
C ALA A 25 13.02 5.16 10.41
N ALA A 26 13.79 5.25 9.33
CA ALA A 26 14.59 4.13 8.83
C ALA A 26 15.69 3.72 9.82
N VAL A 27 16.39 4.70 10.40
CA VAL A 27 17.43 4.44 11.41
C VAL A 27 16.82 3.92 12.71
N GLU A 28 15.71 4.51 13.17
CA GLU A 28 14.99 4.08 14.37
C GLU A 28 14.51 2.63 14.24
N ALA A 29 13.94 2.24 13.10
CA ALA A 29 13.52 0.87 12.86
C ALA A 29 14.69 -0.12 12.98
N ALA A 30 15.87 0.22 12.44
CA ALA A 30 17.08 -0.60 12.58
C ALA A 30 17.60 -0.64 14.02
N CYS A 31 17.53 0.47 14.75
CA CYS A 31 17.87 0.52 16.17
C CYS A 31 16.94 -0.36 17.02
N LEU A 32 15.63 -0.33 16.77
CA LEU A 32 14.67 -1.17 17.49
C LEU A 32 14.90 -2.67 17.19
N ASP A 33 15.21 -3.01 15.94
CA ASP A 33 15.58 -4.38 15.55
C ASP A 33 16.84 -4.87 16.28
N ILE A 34 17.93 -4.09 16.31
CA ILE A 34 19.16 -4.51 16.99
C ILE A 34 19.00 -4.60 18.51
N ILE A 35 18.20 -3.71 19.12
CA ILE A 35 17.87 -3.79 20.55
C ILE A 35 17.10 -5.09 20.82
N GLY A 36 16.07 -5.40 20.02
CA GLY A 36 15.29 -6.63 20.15
C GLY A 36 16.16 -7.89 20.05
N LYS A 37 17.06 -7.93 19.06
CA LYS A 37 18.05 -9.00 18.89
C LYS A 37 18.98 -9.13 20.10
N ALA A 38 19.49 -8.02 20.64
CA ALA A 38 20.42 -8.02 21.76
C ALA A 38 19.80 -8.55 23.07
N ILE A 39 18.50 -8.30 23.29
CA ILE A 39 17.78 -8.79 24.49
C ILE A 39 16.95 -10.05 24.25
N GLY A 40 17.01 -10.62 23.04
CA GLY A 40 16.25 -11.82 22.66
C GLY A 40 14.73 -11.65 22.66
N LYS A 41 14.23 -10.45 22.34
CA LYS A 41 12.78 -10.16 22.32
C LYS A 41 12.31 -9.63 20.96
N PRO A 42 11.06 -9.90 20.56
CA PRO A 42 10.48 -9.29 19.37
C PRO A 42 10.32 -7.77 19.56
N VAL A 43 10.38 -7.00 18.47
CA VAL A 43 10.28 -5.53 18.51
C VAL A 43 9.00 -5.04 19.20
N CYS A 44 7.87 -5.75 19.05
CA CYS A 44 6.63 -5.37 19.72
C CYS A 44 6.74 -5.31 21.25
N ASP A 45 7.62 -6.08 21.86
CA ASP A 45 7.83 -6.07 23.32
C ASP A 45 8.58 -4.83 23.79
N LEU A 46 9.33 -4.18 22.89
CA LEU A 46 9.92 -2.85 23.14
C LEU A 46 8.84 -1.75 23.10
N LEU A 47 7.72 -2.00 22.44
CA LEU A 47 6.64 -1.04 22.16
C LEU A 47 5.41 -1.25 23.05
N GLY A 48 5.56 -1.93 24.19
CA GLY A 48 4.47 -2.18 25.15
C GLY A 48 3.85 -3.58 25.07
N GLY A 49 4.41 -4.47 24.24
CA GLY A 49 3.97 -5.85 24.12
C GLY A 49 2.97 -6.08 23.00
N ARG A 50 2.82 -7.35 22.64
CA ARG A 50 1.91 -7.80 21.59
C ARG A 50 0.45 -7.66 22.01
N ALA A 51 -0.33 -6.86 21.28
CA ALA A 51 -1.79 -6.74 21.47
C ALA A 51 -2.61 -7.80 20.71
N ARG A 52 -2.04 -8.44 19.68
CA ARG A 52 -2.66 -9.50 18.86
C ARG A 52 -1.59 -10.37 18.20
N ASP A 53 -1.93 -11.61 17.89
CA ASP A 53 -0.97 -12.55 17.28
C ASP A 53 -0.70 -12.27 15.80
N ALA A 54 -1.72 -11.84 15.05
CA ALA A 54 -1.61 -11.47 13.65
C ALA A 54 -2.31 -10.13 13.37
N ALA A 55 -1.73 -9.31 12.51
CA ALA A 55 -2.34 -8.08 12.03
C ALA A 55 -3.11 -8.38 10.72
N PRO A 56 -4.42 -8.05 10.63
CA PRO A 56 -5.15 -8.16 9.37
C PRO A 56 -4.66 -7.10 8.37
N PHE A 57 -4.69 -7.45 7.09
CA PHE A 57 -4.37 -6.57 5.97
C PHE A 57 -5.55 -6.51 5.00
N SER A 58 -5.62 -5.45 4.20
CA SER A 58 -6.63 -5.28 3.15
C SER A 58 -6.06 -5.61 1.76
N ALA A 59 -6.93 -6.09 0.88
CA ALA A 59 -6.67 -6.14 -0.55
C ALA A 59 -6.63 -4.70 -1.08
N TYR A 60 -5.45 -4.22 -1.44
CA TYR A 60 -5.28 -2.87 -1.98
C TYR A 60 -5.31 -2.90 -3.51
N LEU A 61 -6.48 -2.56 -4.06
CA LEU A 61 -6.79 -2.59 -5.48
C LEU A 61 -6.35 -1.31 -6.18
N PHE A 62 -5.93 -1.46 -7.44
CA PHE A 62 -5.48 -0.36 -8.28
C PHE A 62 -6.04 -0.48 -9.69
N TYR A 63 -6.48 0.64 -10.22
CA TYR A 63 -6.59 0.80 -11.67
C TYR A 63 -5.19 0.77 -12.28
N LYS A 64 -5.00 -0.05 -13.32
CA LYS A 64 -3.70 -0.21 -13.98
C LYS A 64 -3.85 -0.67 -15.43
N HIS A 65 -2.92 -0.27 -16.27
CA HIS A 65 -2.73 -0.86 -17.60
C HIS A 65 -2.25 -2.32 -17.48
N ALA A 66 -2.30 -3.06 -18.59
CA ALA A 66 -1.72 -4.41 -18.66
C ALA A 66 -0.22 -4.41 -18.34
N GLY A 67 0.27 -5.50 -17.75
CA GLY A 67 1.68 -5.69 -17.38
C GLY A 67 2.03 -5.13 -16.00
N GLY A 68 3.14 -5.63 -15.45
CA GLY A 68 3.67 -5.32 -14.12
C GLY A 68 4.41 -3.98 -14.01
N GLY A 69 4.29 -3.13 -15.03
CA GLY A 69 4.97 -1.84 -15.14
C GLY A 69 6.32 -1.91 -15.87
N GLY A 70 7.02 -0.78 -15.88
CA GLY A 70 8.24 -0.58 -16.67
C GLY A 70 7.96 -0.21 -18.13
N GLU A 71 8.98 0.31 -18.81
CA GLU A 71 8.89 0.74 -20.21
C GLU A 71 10.05 0.16 -21.04
N GLY A 72 9.82 -0.06 -22.34
CA GLY A 72 10.84 -0.58 -23.25
C GLY A 72 11.43 -1.91 -22.77
N ALA A 73 12.74 -1.95 -22.55
CA ALA A 73 13.44 -3.13 -22.06
C ALA A 73 13.16 -3.48 -20.58
N ASP A 74 12.55 -2.58 -19.79
CA ASP A 74 12.14 -2.83 -18.39
C ASP A 74 10.66 -3.27 -18.29
N ALA A 75 9.97 -3.45 -19.42
CA ALA A 75 8.58 -3.90 -19.41
C ALA A 75 8.44 -5.28 -18.75
N ARG A 76 7.58 -5.38 -17.74
CA ARG A 76 7.33 -6.59 -16.96
C ARG A 76 5.92 -7.10 -17.19
N GLU A 77 5.77 -8.42 -17.14
CA GLU A 77 4.46 -9.07 -17.13
C GLU A 77 3.89 -9.11 -15.70
N ASP A 78 2.57 -9.29 -15.59
CA ASP A 78 1.93 -9.66 -14.33
C ASP A 78 0.75 -10.60 -14.54
N GLU A 79 0.27 -11.14 -13.43
CA GLU A 79 -0.83 -12.10 -13.36
C GLU A 79 -2.23 -11.47 -13.30
N TYR A 80 -2.34 -10.14 -13.18
CA TYR A 80 -3.61 -9.45 -12.95
C TYR A 80 -4.22 -8.90 -14.24
N GLY A 81 -3.36 -8.60 -15.22
CA GLY A 81 -3.74 -7.98 -16.49
C GLY A 81 -4.18 -6.52 -16.32
N GLU A 82 -4.85 -6.00 -17.34
CA GLU A 82 -5.43 -4.66 -17.29
C GLU A 82 -6.63 -4.60 -16.34
N CYS A 83 -6.67 -3.54 -15.54
CA CYS A 83 -7.72 -3.23 -14.60
C CYS A 83 -8.19 -1.79 -14.79
N LEU A 84 -8.95 -1.50 -15.85
CA LEU A 84 -9.47 -0.15 -16.17
C LEU A 84 -11.00 -0.12 -16.27
N SER A 85 -11.68 -1.10 -15.68
CA SER A 85 -13.14 -1.19 -15.59
C SER A 85 -13.60 -1.76 -14.23
N PRO A 86 -14.84 -1.51 -13.81
CA PRO A 86 -15.42 -2.12 -12.61
C PRO A 86 -15.23 -3.65 -12.56
N GLU A 87 -15.53 -4.35 -13.66
CA GLU A 87 -15.49 -5.81 -13.74
C GLU A 87 -14.06 -6.33 -13.61
N SER A 88 -13.09 -5.62 -14.20
CA SER A 88 -11.67 -5.96 -14.11
C SER A 88 -11.11 -5.77 -12.70
N ILE A 89 -11.59 -4.75 -11.96
CA ILE A 89 -11.25 -4.56 -10.55
C ILE A 89 -11.86 -5.65 -9.66
N VAL A 90 -13.10 -6.07 -9.93
CA VAL A 90 -13.73 -7.21 -9.23
C VAL A 90 -12.93 -8.50 -9.47
N ARG A 91 -12.43 -8.71 -10.69
CA ARG A 91 -11.51 -9.83 -10.98
C ARG A 91 -10.22 -9.74 -10.16
N GLN A 92 -9.54 -8.59 -10.17
CA GLN A 92 -8.33 -8.36 -9.38
C GLN A 92 -8.59 -8.64 -7.89
N CYS A 93 -9.70 -8.14 -7.35
CA CYS A 93 -10.10 -8.36 -5.96
C CYS A 93 -10.31 -9.84 -5.65
N ARG A 94 -11.04 -10.57 -6.49
CA ARG A 94 -11.29 -12.00 -6.30
C ARG A 94 -10.00 -12.81 -6.32
N GLN A 95 -9.07 -12.47 -7.22
CA GLN A 95 -7.75 -13.10 -7.28
C GLN A 95 -6.95 -12.87 -6.00
N MET A 96 -6.87 -11.61 -5.53
CA MET A 96 -6.16 -11.28 -4.28
C MET A 96 -6.80 -11.96 -3.06
N ILE A 97 -8.12 -12.02 -2.98
CA ILE A 97 -8.82 -12.71 -1.87
C ILE A 97 -8.57 -14.21 -1.94
N ALA A 98 -8.63 -14.82 -3.13
CA ALA A 98 -8.38 -16.26 -3.29
C ALA A 98 -6.94 -16.65 -2.91
N GLN A 99 -5.96 -15.80 -3.26
CA GLN A 99 -4.54 -16.07 -3.02
C GLN A 99 -4.11 -15.75 -1.58
N TYR A 100 -4.59 -14.65 -1.00
CA TYR A 100 -4.09 -14.12 0.28
C TYR A 100 -5.11 -14.16 1.42
N GLY A 101 -6.38 -14.41 1.13
CA GLY A 101 -7.42 -14.49 2.16
C GLY A 101 -7.81 -13.14 2.80
N PHE A 102 -7.59 -12.02 2.10
CA PHE A 102 -7.96 -10.70 2.59
C PHE A 102 -9.46 -10.60 2.91
N ARG A 103 -9.79 -9.89 3.98
CA ARG A 103 -11.18 -9.69 4.45
C ARG A 103 -11.65 -8.25 4.36
N GLU A 104 -10.74 -7.35 4.02
CA GLU A 104 -10.97 -5.92 3.86
C GLU A 104 -10.47 -5.52 2.48
N ILE A 105 -11.14 -4.54 1.85
CA ILE A 105 -10.83 -4.09 0.49
C ILE A 105 -10.62 -2.58 0.52
N LYS A 106 -9.59 -2.11 -0.19
CA LYS A 106 -9.34 -0.69 -0.44
C LYS A 106 -9.09 -0.49 -1.92
N LEU A 107 -9.85 0.39 -2.57
CA LEU A 107 -9.59 0.82 -3.95
C LEU A 107 -8.81 2.14 -3.94
N LYS A 108 -7.72 2.22 -4.71
CA LYS A 108 -7.09 3.50 -5.08
C LYS A 108 -7.93 4.18 -6.16
N GLY A 109 -8.77 5.13 -5.75
CA GLY A 109 -9.53 6.01 -6.66
C GLY A 109 -8.77 7.29 -7.03
N GLY A 110 -9.49 8.22 -7.67
CA GLY A 110 -8.92 9.45 -8.25
C GLY A 110 -8.17 9.19 -9.56
N VAL A 111 -8.57 8.16 -10.31
CA VAL A 111 -7.94 7.72 -11.56
C VAL A 111 -8.91 7.81 -12.74
N LEU A 112 -10.10 7.24 -12.61
CA LEU A 112 -11.14 7.26 -13.65
C LEU A 112 -12.22 8.30 -13.31
N ASP A 113 -13.15 8.52 -14.25
CA ASP A 113 -14.32 9.36 -13.98
C ASP A 113 -15.05 8.87 -12.72
N PRO A 114 -15.46 9.78 -11.81
CA PRO A 114 -16.06 9.41 -10.53
C PRO A 114 -17.24 8.43 -10.64
N GLU A 115 -18.06 8.55 -11.68
CA GLU A 115 -19.19 7.66 -11.95
C GLU A 115 -18.73 6.20 -12.14
N ILE A 116 -17.60 5.98 -12.79
CA ILE A 116 -17.00 4.65 -13.01
C ILE A 116 -16.44 4.11 -11.70
N GLU A 117 -15.78 4.97 -10.91
CA GLU A 117 -15.23 4.55 -9.61
C GLU A 117 -16.33 4.21 -8.60
N ILE A 118 -17.42 4.97 -8.59
CA ILE A 118 -18.59 4.67 -7.77
C ILE A 118 -19.21 3.33 -8.19
N GLU A 119 -19.34 3.07 -9.48
CA GLU A 119 -19.84 1.78 -9.97
C GLU A 119 -18.92 0.63 -9.55
N THR A 120 -17.61 0.82 -9.61
CA THR A 120 -16.63 -0.15 -9.12
C THR A 120 -16.83 -0.46 -7.63
N ILE A 121 -17.03 0.57 -6.80
CA ILE A 121 -17.34 0.37 -5.37
C ILE A 121 -18.66 -0.39 -5.18
N ARG A 122 -19.68 -0.16 -6.02
CA ARG A 122 -20.94 -0.91 -5.95
C ARG A 122 -20.75 -2.38 -6.25
N GLN A 123 -19.93 -2.73 -7.25
CA GLN A 123 -19.68 -4.12 -7.62
C GLN A 123 -18.74 -4.87 -6.66
N LEU A 124 -17.97 -4.16 -5.84
CA LEU A 124 -17.11 -4.75 -4.80
C LEU A 124 -17.86 -5.07 -3.49
N ARG A 125 -19.11 -4.63 -3.34
CA ARG A 125 -19.97 -4.97 -2.18
C ARG A 125 -20.48 -6.40 -2.28
#